data_AF-A0AAJ0D8D4-F1
#
_entry.id   AF-A0AAJ0D8D4-F1
#
_cell.length_a   1.000
_cell.length_b   1.000
_cell.length_c   1.000
_cell.angle_alpha   90.00
_cell.angle_beta   90.00
_cell.angle_gamma   90.00
#
_symmetry.space_group_name_H-M   'P 1'
#
loop_
_entity.id
_entity.type
_entity.pdbx_description
1 polymer ?
#
loop_
_entity_poly.entity_id
_entity_poly.type
_entity_poly.pdbx_seq_one_letter_code
_entity_poly.pdbx_strand_id
1 'polypeptide(L)'
;MELQTFQVTDSRILHRDWEPLPMQWWTYADISLTDHQHFPDPIKLRPLRDVEDDDFLINHKIDRSYDDSTVRFKLVVGNAVSANLTDTTNLPIKPNVKELIKKQGWLSDEYEHLWRRDGGGSACLNSHSILTFLLQTPRDGKAFCSLSLVNRERTHCGGVFIGDDHYSLDNLLSGQAYLNKHPKVPRDFAVLPFNILVTHVEETLGYVHRLERELTSTEKRIAEGKISLDDNGDYKLLNRLSLEHLRVQRRSNFELELAENLLKYVGEYHDLWRHLWEGGTGYIEEMREKIEQQTRYAKQVHLDLEIIPRRIKGQSKAVCVGGTPGR
;
A
#
# COMPACT_ATOMS: atom_id res chain seq x y z
N MET A 1 -41.84 -25.76 -24.37
CA MET A 1 -41.19 -25.84 -25.69
C MET A 1 -40.65 -24.46 -25.99
N GLU A 2 -39.39 -24.22 -26.31
CA GLU A 2 -38.27 -25.11 -26.61
C GLU A 2 -36.99 -24.28 -26.42
N LEU A 3 -35.98 -24.94 -25.88
CA LEU A 3 -34.59 -24.51 -25.88
C LEU A 3 -34.05 -24.41 -27.32
N GLN A 4 -33.00 -23.60 -27.51
CA GLN A 4 -31.71 -23.97 -28.15
C GLN A 4 -30.91 -22.68 -28.47
N THR A 5 -29.81 -22.34 -27.80
CA THR A 5 -28.40 -22.87 -27.76
C THR A 5 -27.44 -22.36 -28.84
N PHE A 6 -26.32 -21.76 -28.34
CA PHE A 6 -24.94 -21.66 -28.87
C PHE A 6 -24.73 -20.96 -30.25
N GLN A 7 -23.63 -20.25 -30.57
CA GLN A 7 -22.22 -20.42 -30.23
C GLN A 7 -21.39 -19.16 -30.61
N VAL A 8 -20.21 -19.05 -30.03
CA VAL A 8 -19.16 -18.02 -30.18
C VAL A 8 -18.43 -18.12 -31.53
N THR A 9 -18.07 -16.99 -32.16
CA THR A 9 -16.73 -16.77 -32.78
C THR A 9 -16.44 -15.30 -33.09
N ASP A 10 -15.14 -14.98 -32.96
CA ASP A 10 -14.38 -13.89 -33.59
C ASP A 10 -14.23 -12.50 -32.94
N SER A 11 -13.22 -12.44 -32.07
CA SER A 11 -11.93 -11.79 -32.37
C SER A 11 -12.00 -10.37 -32.97
N ARG A 12 -12.11 -9.38 -32.09
CA ARG A 12 -11.45 -8.07 -32.32
C ARG A 12 -10.65 -7.68 -31.10
N ILE A 13 -9.36 -7.97 -31.19
CA ILE A 13 -8.29 -7.27 -30.48
C ILE A 13 -8.44 -5.80 -30.86
N LEU A 14 -9.08 -5.01 -30.01
CA LEU A 14 -8.95 -3.58 -30.04
C LEU A 14 -7.59 -3.27 -29.40
N HIS A 15 -6.58 -3.14 -30.25
CA HIS A 15 -5.43 -2.29 -29.99
C HIS A 15 -5.97 -0.92 -29.59
N ARG A 16 -6.11 -0.69 -28.28
CA ARG A 16 -6.28 0.63 -27.73
C ARG A 16 -4.87 1.09 -27.41
N ASP A 17 -4.41 2.01 -28.23
CA ASP A 17 -3.14 2.69 -28.04
C ASP A 17 -3.04 3.20 -26.60
N TRP A 18 -1.94 2.83 -25.96
CA TRP A 18 -1.59 3.23 -24.61
C TRP A 18 -1.27 4.72 -24.60
N GLU A 19 -2.25 5.55 -24.31
CA GLU A 19 -1.99 6.92 -23.87
C GLU A 19 -1.95 6.93 -22.33
N PRO A 20 -0.77 7.10 -21.70
CA PRO A 20 -0.71 7.28 -20.25
C PRO A 20 -1.43 8.58 -19.88
N LEU A 21 -2.44 8.46 -19.03
CA LEU A 21 -3.13 9.61 -18.43
C LEU A 21 -2.10 10.59 -17.81
N PRO A 22 -2.38 11.92 -17.85
CA PRO A 22 -1.42 12.92 -17.39
C PRO A 22 -1.08 12.73 -15.90
N MET A 23 0.22 12.53 -15.64
CA MET A 23 0.84 12.42 -14.31
C MET A 23 0.56 13.69 -13.49
N GLN A 24 0.29 13.56 -12.19
CA GLN A 24 -0.06 14.68 -11.30
C GLN A 24 1.04 14.90 -10.26
N TRP A 25 1.47 16.16 -10.09
CA TRP A 25 2.44 16.57 -9.07
C TRP A 25 1.72 17.22 -7.88
N TRP A 26 2.19 16.89 -6.68
CA TRP A 26 1.67 17.45 -5.45
C TRP A 26 2.70 18.42 -4.87
N THR A 27 2.32 19.69 -4.73
CA THR A 27 3.09 20.70 -3.99
C THR A 27 2.16 21.39 -2.99
N TYR A 28 2.46 21.27 -1.70
CA TYR A 28 1.75 21.96 -0.63
C TYR A 28 2.38 23.37 -0.50
N ALA A 29 1.91 24.33 -1.30
CA ALA A 29 2.51 25.67 -1.35
C ALA A 29 1.61 26.82 -0.85
N ASP A 30 0.29 26.64 -0.69
CA ASP A 30 -0.61 27.77 -0.40
C ASP A 30 -1.59 27.47 0.75
N ILE A 31 -1.11 27.43 2.01
CA ILE A 31 -2.00 27.59 3.16
C ILE A 31 -1.37 28.57 4.14
N SER A 32 -1.89 29.80 4.18
CA SER A 32 -1.65 30.71 5.30
C SER A 32 -2.12 30.02 6.58
N LEU A 33 -1.17 29.81 7.50
CA LEU A 33 -1.36 29.13 8.77
C LEU A 33 -2.36 29.88 9.66
N THR A 34 -3.62 29.44 9.67
CA THR A 34 -4.56 29.69 10.77
C THR A 34 -5.05 28.37 11.35
N ASP A 35 -5.26 28.35 12.67
CA ASP A 35 -5.10 27.25 13.65
C ASP A 35 -5.86 25.91 13.49
N HIS A 36 -6.49 25.59 12.36
CA HIS A 36 -7.20 24.32 12.18
C HIS A 36 -6.97 23.72 10.78
N GLN A 37 -5.84 23.03 10.58
CA GLN A 37 -5.44 22.46 9.28
C GLN A 37 -5.75 20.96 9.20
N HIS A 38 -6.91 20.62 8.61
CA HIS A 38 -7.16 19.33 7.97
C HIS A 38 -6.58 19.35 6.54
N PHE A 39 -6.28 18.19 5.93
CA PHE A 39 -6.10 18.14 4.48
C PHE A 39 -7.38 18.64 3.79
N PRO A 40 -7.29 19.54 2.79
CA PRO A 40 -8.47 20.14 2.17
C PRO A 40 -9.25 19.11 1.32
N ASP A 41 -10.57 19.06 1.51
CA ASP A 41 -11.49 18.36 0.59
C ASP A 41 -11.98 19.31 -0.52
N PRO A 42 -12.00 18.90 -1.81
CA PRO A 42 -11.17 17.86 -2.40
C PRO A 42 -9.74 18.40 -2.57
N ILE A 43 -8.75 17.51 -2.52
CA ILE A 43 -7.39 17.92 -2.83
C ILE A 43 -7.37 18.31 -4.31
N LYS A 44 -7.21 19.61 -4.59
CA LYS A 44 -7.27 20.12 -5.97
C LYS A 44 -6.05 19.63 -6.76
N LEU A 45 -6.23 18.52 -7.47
CA LEU A 45 -5.30 17.98 -8.46
C LEU A 45 -5.15 19.01 -9.59
N ARG A 46 -4.05 19.78 -9.60
CA ARG A 46 -3.78 20.70 -10.71
C ARG A 46 -2.98 19.97 -11.81
N PRO A 47 -3.34 20.13 -13.09
CA PRO A 47 -2.56 19.59 -14.20
C PRO A 47 -1.17 20.26 -14.29
N LEU A 48 -0.19 19.49 -14.77
CA LEU A 48 1.21 19.88 -14.97
C LEU A 48 1.35 21.11 -15.87
N ARG A 49 2.21 22.05 -15.47
CA ARG A 49 2.92 22.93 -16.41
C ARG A 49 4.28 22.28 -16.70
N ASP A 50 4.81 22.49 -17.90
CA ASP A 50 6.19 22.08 -18.22
C ASP A 50 7.14 22.76 -17.23
N VAL A 51 7.99 21.97 -16.57
CA VAL A 51 8.97 22.45 -15.60
C VAL A 51 10.23 22.77 -16.38
N GLU A 52 10.60 24.06 -16.44
CA GLU A 52 11.87 24.48 -17.03
C GLU A 52 13.02 24.17 -16.07
N ASP A 53 14.20 23.84 -16.62
CA ASP A 53 15.40 23.45 -15.87
C ASP A 53 15.86 24.52 -14.84
N ASP A 54 15.42 25.76 -15.00
CA ASP A 54 15.82 26.93 -14.19
C ASP A 54 15.04 27.09 -12.87
N ASP A 55 13.98 26.31 -12.63
CA ASP A 55 13.27 26.28 -11.33
C ASP A 55 14.10 25.60 -10.21
N PHE A 56 15.27 25.05 -10.55
CA PHE A 56 16.05 24.20 -9.65
C PHE A 56 17.31 24.85 -9.06
N LEU A 57 17.74 26.04 -9.52
CA LEU A 57 19.05 26.59 -9.13
C LEU A 57 19.17 28.13 -9.26
N ILE A 58 18.35 28.95 -8.59
CA ILE A 58 18.65 30.40 -8.51
C ILE A 58 18.44 30.98 -7.10
N ASN A 59 19.58 31.16 -6.42
CA ASN A 59 19.88 32.18 -5.41
C ASN A 59 18.88 32.45 -4.27
N HIS A 60 19.11 31.79 -3.13
CA HIS A 60 19.02 32.52 -1.86
C HIS A 60 20.36 32.43 -1.12
N LYS A 61 21.09 33.56 -1.20
CA LYS A 61 22.07 33.91 -0.17
C LYS A 61 21.38 33.74 1.17
N ILE A 62 22.04 32.99 2.05
CA ILE A 62 21.61 32.68 3.42
C ILE A 62 21.35 34.00 4.15
N ASP A 63 20.08 34.39 4.23
CA ASP A 63 19.60 35.32 5.24
C ASP A 63 18.79 34.51 6.26
N ARG A 64 19.16 34.65 7.53
CA ARG A 64 18.75 33.78 8.65
C ARG A 64 17.36 34.14 9.19
N SER A 65 16.41 34.39 8.30
CA SER A 65 15.01 34.62 8.64
C SER A 65 14.14 33.67 7.84
N TYR A 66 13.74 32.57 8.49
CA TYR A 66 12.63 31.66 8.14
C TYR A 66 12.12 31.76 6.68
N ASP A 67 12.74 31.00 5.78
CA ASP A 67 12.28 30.83 4.40
C ASP A 67 11.38 29.59 4.29
N ASP A 68 10.13 29.81 3.84
CA ASP A 68 9.04 28.86 3.61
C ASP A 68 9.38 27.75 2.57
N SER A 69 10.57 27.79 1.96
CA SER A 69 11.07 26.76 1.05
C SER A 69 11.45 25.42 1.72
N THR A 70 11.59 25.41 3.05
CA THR A 70 12.01 24.24 3.86
C THR A 70 10.88 23.27 4.23
N VAL A 71 9.63 23.52 3.82
CA VAL A 71 8.41 22.90 4.39
C VAL A 71 7.65 21.96 3.40
N ARG A 72 8.13 21.75 2.18
CA ARG A 72 7.33 21.12 1.11
C ARG A 72 7.54 19.61 1.01
N PHE A 73 6.45 18.84 0.91
CA PHE A 73 6.48 17.45 0.42
C PHE A 73 6.44 17.43 -1.10
N LYS A 74 7.20 16.52 -1.71
CA LYS A 74 7.14 16.30 -3.17
C LYS A 74 6.85 14.84 -3.46
N LEU A 75 5.69 14.55 -4.03
CA LEU A 75 5.30 13.19 -4.37
C LEU A 75 4.96 13.12 -5.86
N VAL A 76 5.65 12.22 -6.58
CA VAL A 76 5.25 11.83 -7.93
C VAL A 76 4.21 10.74 -7.83
N VAL A 77 3.02 10.99 -8.37
CA VAL A 77 1.89 10.08 -8.26
C VAL A 77 1.61 9.42 -9.61
N GLY A 78 1.65 8.10 -9.62
CA GLY A 78 1.27 7.25 -10.75
C GLY A 78 0.00 6.45 -10.44
N ASN A 79 -0.69 6.01 -11.49
CA ASN A 79 -1.84 5.14 -11.36
C ASN A 79 -1.44 3.67 -11.63
N ALA A 80 -1.92 2.75 -10.79
CA ALA A 80 -1.57 1.34 -10.82
C ALA A 80 -2.53 0.43 -11.62
N VAL A 81 -3.53 0.95 -12.35
CA VAL A 81 -4.59 0.13 -13.00
C VAL A 81 -4.07 -1.11 -13.76
N SER A 82 -2.90 -1.03 -14.40
CA SER A 82 -2.26 -2.15 -15.12
C SER A 82 -1.12 -2.86 -14.36
N ALA A 83 -0.53 -2.21 -13.36
CA ALA A 83 0.68 -2.71 -12.69
C ALA A 83 0.40 -3.96 -11.85
N ASN A 84 -0.80 -4.10 -11.30
CA ASN A 84 -1.15 -5.19 -10.38
C ASN A 84 -1.00 -6.60 -10.99
N LEU A 85 -0.94 -6.77 -12.33
CA LEU A 85 -0.87 -8.10 -12.96
C LEU A 85 -0.12 -8.18 -14.31
N THR A 86 0.21 -7.07 -14.99
CA THR A 86 0.60 -7.14 -16.42
C THR A 86 2.00 -6.63 -16.76
N ASP A 87 2.56 -5.64 -16.04
CA ASP A 87 3.92 -5.15 -16.29
C ASP A 87 4.66 -4.89 -14.97
N THR A 88 5.54 -5.82 -14.61
CA THR A 88 6.46 -5.71 -13.46
C THR A 88 7.84 -5.19 -13.85
N THR A 89 8.09 -4.99 -15.15
CA THR A 89 9.38 -4.57 -15.68
C THR A 89 9.49 -3.06 -15.83
N ASN A 90 8.37 -2.41 -16.16
CA ASN A 90 8.29 -0.97 -16.27
C ASN A 90 7.43 -0.39 -15.16
N LEU A 91 7.82 0.79 -14.70
CA LEU A 91 6.99 1.59 -13.82
C LEU A 91 5.97 2.33 -14.68
N PRO A 92 4.73 2.54 -14.20
CA PRO A 92 3.70 3.33 -14.87
C PRO A 92 4.00 4.84 -14.80
N ILE A 93 5.21 5.22 -15.21
CA ILE A 93 5.77 6.57 -15.17
C ILE A 93 6.45 6.83 -16.52
N LYS A 94 6.25 8.03 -17.08
CA LYS A 94 6.90 8.44 -18.33
C LYS A 94 8.43 8.35 -18.21
N PRO A 95 9.17 7.88 -19.24
CA PRO A 95 10.61 7.65 -19.16
C PRO A 95 11.43 8.89 -18.73
N ASN A 96 11.10 10.06 -19.25
CA ASN A 96 11.75 11.32 -18.87
C ASN A 96 11.58 11.65 -17.38
N VAL A 97 10.39 11.41 -16.82
CA VAL A 97 10.14 11.57 -15.38
C VAL A 97 10.88 10.51 -14.58
N LYS A 98 10.92 9.26 -15.07
CA LYS A 98 11.69 8.17 -14.43
C LYS A 98 13.19 8.54 -14.32
N GLU A 99 13.77 9.10 -15.36
CA GLU A 99 15.17 9.56 -15.32
C GLU A 99 15.37 10.69 -14.31
N LEU A 100 14.44 11.66 -14.27
CA LEU A 100 14.49 12.77 -13.32
C LEU A 100 14.41 12.28 -11.86
N ILE A 101 13.42 11.44 -11.52
CA ILE A 101 13.26 10.93 -10.14
C ILE A 101 14.41 10.01 -9.73
N LYS A 102 15.03 9.30 -10.69
CA LYS A 102 16.25 8.50 -10.44
C LYS A 102 17.46 9.40 -10.17
N LYS A 103 17.65 10.48 -10.94
CA LYS A 103 18.68 11.51 -10.68
C LYS A 103 18.47 12.19 -9.32
N GLN A 104 17.22 12.44 -8.94
CA GLN A 104 16.85 12.96 -7.63
C GLN A 104 17.00 11.90 -6.53
N GLY A 105 17.23 10.63 -6.84
CA GLY A 105 17.38 9.52 -5.90
C GLY A 105 16.12 9.23 -5.09
N TRP A 106 14.93 9.55 -5.61
CA TRP A 106 13.64 9.08 -5.08
C TRP A 106 13.33 7.67 -5.54
N LEU A 107 14.09 7.17 -6.51
CA LEU A 107 13.98 5.83 -7.04
C LEU A 107 15.33 5.13 -6.89
N SER A 108 15.43 4.27 -5.87
CA SER A 108 16.63 3.49 -5.60
C SER A 108 16.58 2.13 -6.30
N ASP A 109 17.72 1.46 -6.39
CA ASP A 109 17.77 0.11 -6.97
C ASP A 109 16.97 -0.89 -6.11
N GLU A 110 16.95 -0.71 -4.78
CA GLU A 110 16.11 -1.50 -3.86
C GLU A 110 14.61 -1.33 -4.16
N TYR A 111 14.18 -0.13 -4.55
CA TYR A 111 12.80 0.10 -4.97
C TYR A 111 12.49 -0.61 -6.30
N GLU A 112 13.41 -0.56 -7.28
CA GLU A 112 13.24 -1.31 -8.54
C GLU A 112 13.24 -2.83 -8.32
N HIS A 113 14.02 -3.32 -7.35
CA HIS A 113 13.98 -4.72 -6.94
C HIS A 113 12.65 -5.10 -6.29
N LEU A 114 12.12 -4.25 -5.39
CA LEU A 114 10.81 -4.45 -4.78
C LEU A 114 9.70 -4.41 -5.84
N TRP A 115 9.78 -3.50 -6.81
CA TRP A 115 8.79 -3.36 -7.88
C TRP A 115 8.56 -4.66 -8.66
N ARG A 116 9.66 -5.38 -8.97
CA ARG A 116 9.65 -6.64 -9.70
C ARG A 116 9.16 -7.84 -8.90
N ARG A 117 8.94 -7.70 -7.58
CA ARG A 117 8.55 -8.79 -6.68
C ARG A 117 7.04 -8.84 -6.49
N ASP A 118 6.41 -9.95 -6.89
CA ASP A 118 4.95 -10.14 -6.72
C ASP A 118 4.51 -10.31 -5.27
N GLY A 119 5.39 -10.81 -4.41
CA GLY A 119 5.08 -11.06 -3.00
C GLY A 119 4.86 -9.81 -2.14
N GLY A 120 5.10 -8.62 -2.69
CA GLY A 120 5.14 -7.38 -1.91
C GLY A 120 6.30 -7.35 -0.91
N GLY A 121 6.30 -6.34 -0.06
CA GLY A 121 7.28 -6.15 1.01
C GLY A 121 7.42 -4.68 1.40
N SER A 122 8.15 -4.43 2.47
CA SER A 122 8.50 -3.09 2.93
C SER A 122 9.92 -3.04 3.48
N ALA A 123 10.51 -1.85 3.52
CA ALA A 123 11.84 -1.66 4.06
C ALA A 123 12.03 -0.25 4.59
N CYS A 124 12.71 -0.14 5.73
CA CYS A 124 13.28 1.10 6.22
C CYS A 124 14.82 1.04 6.11
N LEU A 125 15.38 1.92 5.28
CA LEU A 125 16.80 2.03 4.97
C LEU A 125 17.32 3.38 5.49
N ASN A 126 18.43 3.36 6.21
CA ASN A 126 19.15 4.56 6.63
C ASN A 126 20.59 4.46 6.12
N SER A 127 21.00 5.39 5.27
CA SER A 127 22.35 5.43 4.68
C SER A 127 22.79 6.87 4.50
N HIS A 128 23.94 7.25 5.07
CA HIS A 128 24.53 8.58 4.91
C HIS A 128 23.54 9.73 5.22
N SER A 129 22.77 9.63 6.31
CA SER A 129 21.73 10.60 6.70
C SER A 129 20.58 10.74 5.71
N ILE A 130 20.38 9.73 4.85
CA ILE A 130 19.21 9.59 3.98
C ILE A 130 18.35 8.47 4.55
N LEU A 131 17.15 8.82 4.98
CA LEU A 131 16.15 7.89 5.46
C LEU A 131 15.17 7.57 4.33
N THR A 132 15.13 6.32 3.92
CA THR A 132 14.26 5.83 2.85
C THR A 132 13.27 4.81 3.38
N PHE A 133 12.00 4.99 3.07
CA PHE A 133 10.92 4.05 3.32
C PHE A 133 10.37 3.52 2.01
N LEU A 134 10.35 2.20 1.86
CA LEU A 134 9.84 1.52 0.67
C LEU A 134 8.68 0.62 1.09
N LEU A 135 7.63 0.55 0.30
CA LEU A 135 6.63 -0.51 0.41
C LEU A 135 6.02 -0.86 -0.95
N GLN A 136 5.51 -2.08 -1.04
CA GLN A 136 4.66 -2.54 -2.11
C GLN A 136 3.72 -3.61 -1.57
N THR A 137 2.42 -3.45 -1.79
CA THR A 137 1.43 -4.48 -1.48
C THR A 137 1.60 -5.69 -2.42
N PRO A 138 1.23 -6.91 -2.01
CA PRO A 138 1.29 -8.08 -2.88
C PRO A 138 0.50 -7.90 -4.20
N ARG A 139 1.06 -8.40 -5.32
CA ARG A 139 0.39 -8.46 -6.64
C ARG A 139 -0.43 -9.74 -6.74
N ASP A 140 -1.63 -9.72 -6.18
CA ASP A 140 -2.54 -10.86 -6.13
C ASP A 140 -3.90 -10.58 -6.83
N GLY A 141 -3.98 -9.48 -7.57
CA GLY A 141 -5.20 -9.04 -8.26
C GLY A 141 -6.21 -8.33 -7.35
N LYS A 142 -5.84 -7.99 -6.10
CA LYS A 142 -6.62 -7.12 -5.19
C LYS A 142 -6.00 -5.72 -5.14
N ALA A 143 -6.45 -4.85 -4.24
CA ALA A 143 -5.95 -3.48 -4.17
C ALA A 143 -4.42 -3.41 -4.10
N PHE A 144 -3.84 -2.50 -4.87
CA PHE A 144 -2.39 -2.38 -5.05
C PHE A 144 -1.88 -0.95 -4.83
N CYS A 145 -0.81 -0.83 -4.06
CA CYS A 145 0.02 0.37 -4.03
C CYS A 145 1.51 0.06 -3.88
N SER A 146 2.34 1.02 -4.27
CA SER A 146 3.78 1.04 -4.07
C SER A 146 4.23 2.45 -3.70
N LEU A 147 5.15 2.55 -2.75
CA LEU A 147 5.64 3.82 -2.24
C LEU A 147 7.16 3.77 -2.09
N SER A 148 7.81 4.86 -2.47
CA SER A 148 9.15 5.22 -2.04
C SER A 148 9.09 6.61 -1.43
N LEU A 149 9.44 6.73 -0.16
CA LEU A 149 9.62 8.00 0.53
C LEU A 149 11.10 8.14 0.88
N VAL A 150 11.66 9.31 0.59
CA VAL A 150 13.04 9.65 0.86
C VAL A 150 13.06 10.94 1.65
N ASN A 151 13.67 10.90 2.83
CA ASN A 151 13.87 12.05 3.69
C ASN A 151 15.38 12.30 3.82
N ARG A 152 15.80 13.51 3.45
CA ARG A 152 17.21 13.91 3.42
C ARG A 152 17.45 15.08 4.35
N GLU A 153 18.63 15.11 4.95
CA GLU A 153 19.08 16.28 5.68
C GLU A 153 18.98 17.54 4.78
N ARG A 154 18.34 18.60 5.30
CA ARG A 154 18.25 19.95 4.69
C ARG A 154 17.41 20.09 3.42
N THR A 155 16.93 18.99 2.84
CA THR A 155 16.25 18.98 1.53
C THR A 155 15.03 18.07 1.62
N HIS A 156 13.86 18.65 1.91
CA HIS A 156 12.49 18.14 1.74
C HIS A 156 12.23 16.61 1.66
N CYS A 157 11.18 16.13 2.33
CA CYS A 157 10.67 14.78 2.09
C CYS A 157 10.09 14.67 0.67
N GLY A 158 10.62 13.72 -0.11
CA GLY A 158 10.26 13.50 -1.50
C GLY A 158 10.01 12.02 -1.80
N GLY A 159 9.34 11.68 -2.89
CA GLY A 159 9.06 10.29 -3.18
C GLY A 159 8.25 10.00 -4.43
N VAL A 160 7.95 8.72 -4.59
CA VAL A 160 7.10 8.16 -5.66
C VAL A 160 6.00 7.35 -5.00
N PHE A 161 4.75 7.60 -5.39
CA PHE A 161 3.60 6.81 -4.98
C PHE A 161 2.85 6.33 -6.20
N ILE A 162 2.58 5.03 -6.26
CA ILE A 162 1.80 4.40 -7.32
C ILE A 162 0.66 3.67 -6.63
N GLY A 163 -0.57 4.09 -6.86
CA GLY A 163 -1.77 3.50 -6.26
C GLY A 163 -2.86 3.28 -7.29
N ASP A 164 -3.73 2.31 -7.04
CA ASP A 164 -5.02 2.23 -7.73
C ASP A 164 -6.05 3.15 -7.04
N ASP A 165 -7.30 3.11 -7.53
CA ASP A 165 -8.38 3.94 -6.98
C ASP A 165 -8.66 3.64 -5.50
N HIS A 166 -8.41 2.40 -5.04
CA HIS A 166 -8.59 2.02 -3.65
C HIS A 166 -7.58 2.75 -2.75
N TYR A 167 -6.31 2.75 -3.16
CA TYR A 167 -5.23 3.50 -2.52
C TYR A 167 -5.05 4.92 -3.06
N SER A 168 -6.11 5.58 -3.54
CA SER A 168 -6.00 6.98 -3.95
C SER A 168 -5.61 7.88 -2.76
N LEU A 169 -4.84 8.94 -3.03
CA LEU A 169 -4.40 9.86 -1.98
C LEU A 169 -5.55 10.57 -1.29
N ASP A 170 -6.64 10.84 -2.02
CA ASP A 170 -7.86 11.41 -1.43
C ASP A 170 -8.46 10.46 -0.39
N ASN A 171 -8.57 9.16 -0.71
CA ASN A 171 -9.05 8.17 0.27
C ASN A 171 -8.10 8.04 1.46
N LEU A 172 -6.79 8.06 1.21
CA LEU A 172 -5.80 7.82 2.25
C LEU A 172 -5.59 9.04 3.17
N LEU A 173 -5.80 10.26 2.70
CA LEU A 173 -5.43 11.48 3.44
C LEU A 173 -6.61 12.40 3.76
N SER A 174 -7.79 12.22 3.15
CA SER A 174 -8.97 13.04 3.46
C SER A 174 -9.31 13.02 4.96
N GLY A 175 -9.61 14.20 5.50
CA GLY A 175 -9.93 14.37 6.92
C GLY A 175 -8.78 14.19 7.92
N GLN A 176 -7.59 13.75 7.47
CA GLN A 176 -6.46 13.55 8.37
C GLN A 176 -5.83 14.90 8.77
N ALA A 177 -5.40 15.00 10.03
CA ALA A 177 -4.63 16.13 10.51
C ALA A 177 -3.13 15.84 10.31
N TYR A 178 -2.40 16.80 9.76
CA TYR A 178 -0.94 16.72 9.73
C TYR A 178 -0.36 17.29 11.04
N LEU A 179 0.33 16.42 11.80
CA LEU A 179 0.67 16.68 13.19
C LEU A 179 2.16 17.00 13.41
N ASN A 180 3.05 16.70 12.46
CA ASN A 180 4.44 17.11 12.57
C ASN A 180 4.60 18.60 12.22
N LYS A 181 4.36 19.43 13.23
CA LYS A 181 4.44 20.90 13.17
C LYS A 181 5.78 21.46 13.65
N HIS A 182 6.77 20.61 13.97
CA HIS A 182 8.03 21.08 14.55
C HIS A 182 8.77 22.00 13.56
N PRO A 183 9.18 23.23 13.94
CA PRO A 183 9.70 24.20 12.98
C PRO A 183 11.12 23.89 12.50
N LYS A 184 11.91 23.17 13.30
CA LYS A 184 13.33 22.89 13.02
C LYS A 184 13.60 21.53 12.41
N VAL A 185 12.65 20.61 12.45
CA VAL A 185 12.84 19.22 12.00
C VAL A 185 12.32 19.09 10.57
N PRO A 186 13.03 18.40 9.66
CA PRO A 186 12.52 18.11 8.32
C PRO A 186 11.16 17.42 8.37
N ARG A 187 10.24 17.87 7.52
CA ARG A 187 8.89 17.30 7.44
C ARG A 187 8.96 15.80 7.10
N ASP A 188 8.07 15.01 7.68
CA ASP A 188 7.95 13.58 7.40
C ASP A 188 6.57 13.24 6.88
N PHE A 189 6.47 12.20 6.08
CA PHE A 189 5.21 11.79 5.50
C PHE A 189 4.78 10.42 5.99
N ALA A 190 5.09 10.06 7.25
CA ALA A 190 4.75 8.77 7.85
C ALA A 190 3.24 8.52 7.93
N VAL A 191 2.43 9.59 7.89
CA VAL A 191 0.97 9.49 7.81
C VAL A 191 0.50 8.68 6.60
N LEU A 192 1.18 8.78 5.45
CA LEU A 192 0.80 8.03 4.25
C LEU A 192 1.00 6.51 4.40
N PRO A 193 2.21 5.99 4.72
CA PRO A 193 2.39 4.55 4.95
C PRO A 193 1.61 4.05 6.16
N PHE A 194 1.34 4.88 7.16
CA PHE A 194 0.42 4.53 8.25
C PHE A 194 -1.01 4.29 7.75
N ASN A 195 -1.56 5.20 6.92
CA ASN A 195 -2.92 5.03 6.40
C ASN A 195 -3.01 3.88 5.39
N ILE A 196 -1.93 3.59 4.66
CA ILE A 196 -1.82 2.36 3.85
C ILE A 196 -1.91 1.12 4.75
N LEU A 197 -1.19 1.09 5.88
CA LEU A 197 -1.25 -0.01 6.85
C LEU A 197 -2.67 -0.18 7.41
N VAL A 198 -3.32 0.90 7.84
CA VAL A 198 -4.71 0.86 8.36
C VAL A 198 -5.65 0.26 7.32
N THR A 199 -5.64 0.81 6.10
CA THR A 199 -6.49 0.34 5.00
C THR A 199 -6.24 -1.13 4.68
N HIS A 200 -4.97 -1.56 4.61
CA HIS A 200 -4.63 -2.95 4.28
C HIS A 200 -5.07 -3.94 5.36
N VAL A 201 -4.92 -3.60 6.65
CA VAL A 201 -5.38 -4.44 7.77
C VAL A 201 -6.91 -4.59 7.75
N GLU A 202 -7.65 -3.51 7.47
CA GLU A 202 -9.12 -3.55 7.34
C GLU A 202 -9.56 -4.44 6.17
N GLU A 203 -8.90 -4.34 5.02
CA GLU A 203 -9.16 -5.22 3.88
C GLU A 203 -8.93 -6.70 4.23
N THR A 204 -7.79 -7.00 4.86
CA THR A 204 -7.43 -8.37 5.26
C THR A 204 -8.40 -8.94 6.28
N LEU A 205 -8.81 -8.16 7.28
CA LEU A 205 -9.88 -8.55 8.21
C LEU A 205 -11.17 -8.91 7.44
N GLY A 206 -11.55 -8.08 6.46
CA GLY A 206 -12.69 -8.37 5.58
C GLY A 206 -12.53 -9.66 4.78
N TYR A 207 -11.33 -9.97 4.28
CA TYR A 207 -11.04 -11.24 3.61
C TYR A 207 -11.08 -12.43 4.57
N VAL A 208 -10.51 -12.32 5.77
CA VAL A 208 -10.53 -13.36 6.81
C VAL A 208 -11.98 -13.70 7.18
N HIS A 209 -12.81 -12.71 7.50
CA HIS A 209 -14.21 -12.96 7.86
C HIS A 209 -15.03 -13.61 6.74
N ARG A 210 -14.78 -13.23 5.47
CA ARG A 210 -15.41 -13.92 4.33
C ARG A 210 -14.99 -15.38 4.27
N LEU A 211 -13.69 -15.64 4.38
CA LEU A 211 -13.12 -16.98 4.33
C LEU A 211 -13.65 -17.86 5.48
N GLU A 212 -13.75 -17.32 6.69
CA GLU A 212 -14.33 -18.00 7.85
C GLU A 212 -15.82 -18.34 7.66
N ARG A 213 -16.61 -17.42 7.10
CA ARG A 213 -18.04 -17.65 6.82
C ARG A 213 -18.23 -18.74 5.77
N GLU A 214 -17.50 -18.66 4.66
CA GLU A 214 -17.55 -19.68 3.60
C GLU A 214 -17.11 -21.05 4.11
N LEU A 215 -16.05 -21.08 4.92
CA LEU A 215 -15.60 -22.30 5.56
C LEU A 215 -16.66 -22.85 6.49
N THR A 216 -17.16 -22.07 7.45
CA THR A 216 -18.21 -22.50 8.40
C THR A 216 -19.46 -23.02 7.70
N SER A 217 -19.90 -22.36 6.62
CA SER A 217 -21.01 -22.82 5.80
C SER A 217 -20.71 -24.18 5.15
N THR A 218 -19.48 -24.39 4.70
CA THR A 218 -19.01 -25.66 4.13
C THR A 218 -18.94 -26.75 5.20
N GLU A 219 -18.42 -26.44 6.40
CA GLU A 219 -18.35 -27.37 7.53
C GLU A 219 -19.75 -27.86 7.95
N LYS A 220 -20.71 -26.93 8.08
CA LYS A 220 -22.10 -27.26 8.42
C LYS A 220 -22.71 -28.19 7.37
N ARG A 221 -22.52 -27.87 6.08
CA ARG A 221 -23.05 -28.68 4.98
C ARG A 221 -22.47 -30.11 4.96
N ILE A 222 -21.17 -30.25 5.20
CA ILE A 222 -20.50 -31.56 5.30
C ILE A 222 -21.00 -32.33 6.53
N ALA A 223 -21.13 -31.67 7.68
CA ALA A 223 -21.64 -32.28 8.91
C ALA A 223 -23.10 -32.77 8.77
N GLU A 224 -23.92 -32.06 7.99
CA GLU A 224 -25.29 -32.47 7.63
C GLU A 224 -25.35 -33.58 6.56
N GLY A 225 -24.20 -34.07 6.07
CA GLY A 225 -24.14 -35.13 5.04
C GLY A 225 -24.51 -34.65 3.63
N LYS A 226 -24.67 -33.34 3.42
CA LYS A 226 -25.03 -32.73 2.13
C LYS A 226 -23.78 -32.49 1.25
N ILE A 227 -22.97 -33.54 1.10
CA ILE A 227 -21.70 -33.48 0.37
C ILE A 227 -21.98 -33.52 -1.13
N SER A 228 -21.44 -32.56 -1.88
CA SER A 228 -21.50 -32.52 -3.34
C SER A 228 -20.21 -33.12 -3.91
N LEU A 229 -20.30 -34.37 -4.36
CA LEU A 229 -19.20 -35.10 -4.99
C LEU A 229 -19.22 -34.99 -6.52
N ASP A 230 -20.36 -34.62 -7.11
CA ASP A 230 -20.49 -34.39 -8.55
C ASP A 230 -19.46 -33.36 -9.01
N ASP A 231 -18.73 -33.67 -10.09
CA ASP A 231 -17.60 -32.89 -10.61
C ASP A 231 -16.54 -32.49 -9.58
N ASN A 232 -16.36 -33.26 -8.50
CA ASN A 232 -15.48 -32.93 -7.37
C ASN A 232 -15.83 -31.58 -6.72
N GLY A 233 -17.12 -31.22 -6.65
CA GLY A 233 -17.61 -29.92 -6.20
C GLY A 233 -16.99 -29.43 -4.89
N ASP A 234 -17.07 -30.25 -3.84
CA ASP A 234 -16.56 -29.87 -2.51
C ASP A 234 -15.03 -29.90 -2.43
N TYR A 235 -14.37 -30.79 -3.16
CA TYR A 235 -12.90 -30.76 -3.26
C TYR A 235 -12.39 -29.50 -3.97
N LYS A 236 -13.05 -29.08 -5.07
CA LYS A 236 -12.73 -27.84 -5.78
C LYS A 236 -12.97 -26.61 -4.90
N LEU A 237 -14.05 -26.62 -4.10
CA LEU A 237 -14.34 -25.55 -3.14
C LEU A 237 -13.25 -25.48 -2.06
N LEU A 238 -12.92 -26.59 -1.41
CA LEU A 238 -11.86 -26.62 -0.38
C LEU A 238 -10.50 -26.21 -0.93
N ASN A 239 -10.15 -26.61 -2.16
CA ASN A 239 -8.93 -26.16 -2.82
C ASN A 239 -8.94 -24.66 -3.09
N ARG A 240 -10.08 -24.10 -3.52
CA ARG A 240 -10.24 -22.65 -3.70
C ARG A 240 -10.06 -21.88 -2.39
N LEU A 241 -10.67 -22.36 -1.30
CA LEU A 241 -10.51 -21.78 0.03
C LEU A 241 -9.04 -21.85 0.50
N SER A 242 -8.33 -22.93 0.19
CA SER A 242 -6.89 -23.07 0.48
C SER A 242 -6.04 -22.06 -0.30
N LEU A 243 -6.33 -21.84 -1.59
CA LEU A 243 -5.64 -20.85 -2.40
C LEU A 243 -5.92 -19.42 -1.92
N GLU A 244 -7.17 -19.10 -1.58
CA GLU A 244 -7.50 -17.80 -0.99
C GLU A 244 -6.85 -17.61 0.38
N HIS A 245 -6.83 -18.63 1.24
CA HIS A 245 -6.07 -18.58 2.50
C HIS A 245 -4.60 -18.18 2.26
N LEU A 246 -3.92 -18.81 1.29
CA LEU A 246 -2.52 -18.48 0.99
C LEU A 246 -2.34 -17.03 0.51
N ARG A 247 -3.30 -16.48 -0.25
CA ARG A 247 -3.27 -15.07 -0.68
C ARG A 247 -3.44 -14.12 0.50
N VAL A 248 -4.47 -14.36 1.33
CA VAL A 248 -4.73 -13.56 2.54
C VAL A 248 -3.58 -13.66 3.53
N GLN A 249 -2.91 -14.82 3.62
CA GLN A 249 -1.74 -15.00 4.49
C GLN A 249 -0.55 -14.16 4.05
N ARG A 250 -0.33 -14.02 2.73
CA ARG A 250 0.72 -13.12 2.23
C ARG A 250 0.44 -11.67 2.56
N ARG A 251 -0.81 -11.23 2.45
CA ARG A 251 -1.24 -9.87 2.84
C ARG A 251 -1.05 -9.63 4.35
N SER A 252 -1.52 -10.57 5.17
CA SER A 252 -1.32 -10.51 6.62
C SER A 252 0.15 -10.46 7.03
N ASN A 253 1.02 -11.26 6.38
CA ASN A 253 2.47 -11.19 6.63
C ASN A 253 3.05 -9.83 6.24
N PHE A 254 2.62 -9.28 5.10
CA PHE A 254 3.03 -7.95 4.64
C PHE A 254 2.62 -6.85 5.64
N GLU A 255 1.44 -6.91 6.26
CA GLU A 255 1.01 -5.93 7.26
C GLU A 255 1.91 -5.91 8.49
N LEU A 256 2.30 -7.09 8.97
CA LEU A 256 3.20 -7.23 10.12
C LEU A 256 4.60 -6.68 9.79
N GLU A 257 5.11 -7.00 8.60
CA GLU A 257 6.38 -6.48 8.09
C GLU A 257 6.33 -4.95 7.90
N LEU A 258 5.23 -4.44 7.36
CA LEU A 258 5.00 -3.00 7.16
C LEU A 258 4.98 -2.26 8.49
N ALA A 259 4.25 -2.78 9.48
CA ALA A 259 4.16 -2.19 10.79
C ALA A 259 5.52 -2.16 11.51
N GLU A 260 6.28 -3.26 11.45
CA GLU A 260 7.64 -3.34 12.00
C GLU A 260 8.58 -2.32 11.36
N ASN A 261 8.61 -2.27 10.02
CA ASN A 261 9.44 -1.31 9.30
C ASN A 261 9.01 0.13 9.54
N LEU A 262 7.71 0.40 9.73
CA LEU A 262 7.21 1.73 10.01
C LEU A 262 7.58 2.20 11.42
N LEU A 263 7.56 1.31 12.42
CA LEU A 263 8.12 1.60 13.75
C LEU A 263 9.62 1.90 13.67
N LYS A 264 10.36 1.12 12.89
CA LYS A 264 11.77 1.37 12.62
C LYS A 264 11.96 2.74 11.96
N TYR A 265 11.16 3.07 10.94
CA TYR A 265 11.23 4.36 10.25
C TYR A 265 11.02 5.54 11.19
N VAL A 266 9.98 5.50 12.03
CA VAL A 266 9.72 6.58 13.00
C VAL A 266 10.85 6.70 14.02
N GLY A 267 11.44 5.57 14.45
CA GLY A 267 12.61 5.55 15.32
C GLY A 267 13.85 6.18 14.68
N GLU A 268 14.22 5.72 13.48
CA GLU A 268 15.35 6.26 12.71
C GLU A 268 15.14 7.74 12.36
N TYR A 269 13.91 8.13 12.05
CA TYR A 269 13.53 9.52 11.83
C TYR A 269 13.81 10.36 13.06
N HIS A 270 13.29 9.95 14.23
CA HIS A 270 13.59 10.65 15.48
C HIS A 270 15.09 10.71 15.78
N ASP A 271 15.83 9.62 15.55
CA ASP A 271 17.25 9.54 15.86
C ASP A 271 18.13 10.43 14.97
N LEU A 272 17.87 10.47 13.66
CA LEU A 272 18.59 11.34 12.73
C LEU A 272 18.46 12.82 13.08
N TRP A 273 17.27 13.23 13.54
CA TRP A 273 16.98 14.63 13.85
C TRP A 273 16.90 14.92 15.34
N ARG A 274 17.34 14.01 16.21
CA ARG A 274 17.22 14.11 17.68
C ARG A 274 17.67 15.46 18.24
N HIS A 275 18.77 16.00 17.70
CA HIS A 275 19.35 17.27 18.11
C HIS A 275 18.49 18.50 17.78
N LEU A 276 17.53 18.37 16.86
CA LEU A 276 16.61 19.43 16.43
C LEU A 276 15.31 19.45 17.23
N TRP A 277 15.00 18.39 17.98
CA TRP A 277 13.68 18.18 18.57
C TRP A 277 13.38 19.01 19.82
N GLU A 278 14.35 19.67 20.47
CA GLU A 278 14.15 20.59 21.63
C GLU A 278 13.10 20.16 22.70
N GLY A 279 12.84 18.85 22.85
CA GLY A 279 11.81 18.28 23.74
C GLY A 279 10.39 18.13 23.15
N GLY A 280 10.14 18.61 21.93
CA GLY A 280 8.85 18.55 21.24
C GLY A 280 8.57 17.23 20.52
N THR A 281 8.73 16.07 21.16
CA THR A 281 8.60 14.75 20.52
C THR A 281 7.18 14.18 20.46
N GLY A 282 6.16 14.95 20.83
CA GLY A 282 4.77 14.46 20.93
C GLY A 282 4.24 13.82 19.64
N TYR A 283 4.62 14.33 18.46
CA TYR A 283 4.29 13.72 17.18
C TYR A 283 4.86 12.30 17.02
N ILE A 284 6.12 12.11 17.41
CA ILE A 284 6.83 10.82 17.31
C ILE A 284 6.16 9.79 18.20
N GLU A 285 5.86 10.16 19.44
CA GLU A 285 5.20 9.28 20.40
C GLU A 285 3.78 8.93 19.94
N GLU A 286 2.99 9.91 19.49
CA GLU A 286 1.65 9.66 18.98
C GLU A 286 1.66 8.74 17.75
N MET A 287 2.58 8.97 16.81
CA MET A 287 2.70 8.11 15.63
C MET A 287 3.14 6.69 16.03
N ARG A 288 4.09 6.56 16.96
CA ARG A 288 4.52 5.26 17.51
C ARG A 288 3.34 4.51 18.13
N GLU A 289 2.58 5.17 19.01
CA GLU A 289 1.42 4.58 19.68
C GLU A 289 0.37 4.10 18.66
N LYS A 290 0.07 4.92 17.64
CA LYS A 290 -0.84 4.55 16.54
C LYS A 290 -0.36 3.32 15.79
N ILE A 291 0.92 3.26 15.43
CA ILE A 291 1.48 2.11 14.70
C ILE A 291 1.47 0.86 15.59
N GLU A 292 1.83 0.97 16.87
CA GLU A 292 1.78 -0.15 17.81
C GLU A 292 0.36 -0.68 18.01
N GLN A 293 -0.63 0.22 18.12
CA GLN A 293 -2.03 -0.17 18.19
C GLN A 293 -2.43 -0.92 16.92
N GLN A 294 -2.10 -0.40 15.75
CA GLN A 294 -2.41 -1.05 14.47
C GLN A 294 -1.68 -2.40 14.31
N THR A 295 -0.45 -2.51 14.83
CA THR A 295 0.30 -3.77 14.90
C THR A 295 -0.44 -4.83 15.71
N ARG A 296 -1.07 -4.44 16.83
CA ARG A 296 -1.85 -5.38 17.66
C ARG A 296 -3.08 -5.87 16.90
N TYR A 297 -3.77 -4.99 16.17
CA TYR A 297 -4.89 -5.41 15.32
C TYR A 297 -4.43 -6.36 14.20
N ALA A 298 -3.36 -6.04 13.48
CA ALA A 298 -2.80 -6.92 12.45
C ALA A 298 -2.44 -8.31 13.00
N LYS A 299 -1.87 -8.37 14.21
CA LYS A 299 -1.57 -9.65 14.90
C LYS A 299 -2.82 -10.44 15.24
N GLN A 300 -3.92 -9.79 15.63
CA GLN A 300 -5.19 -10.48 15.89
C GLN A 300 -5.74 -11.09 14.60
N VAL A 301 -5.78 -10.31 13.51
CA VAL A 301 -6.20 -10.80 12.18
C VAL A 301 -5.34 -11.98 11.73
N HIS A 302 -4.03 -11.92 11.98
CA HIS A 302 -3.10 -13.00 11.66
C HIS A 302 -3.43 -14.30 12.42
N LEU A 303 -3.70 -14.20 13.73
CA LEU A 303 -4.05 -15.35 14.56
C LEU A 303 -5.36 -16.02 14.10
N ASP A 304 -6.36 -15.21 13.73
CA ASP A 304 -7.63 -15.72 13.19
C ASP A 304 -7.42 -16.45 11.85
N LEU A 305 -6.43 -16.04 11.07
CA LEU A 305 -6.07 -16.70 9.82
C LEU A 305 -5.34 -18.05 10.06
N GLU A 306 -4.49 -18.15 11.09
CA GLU A 306 -3.69 -19.36 11.37
C GLU A 306 -4.52 -20.61 11.67
N ILE A 307 -5.77 -20.46 12.11
CA ILE A 307 -6.66 -21.60 12.41
C ILE A 307 -7.26 -22.23 11.15
N ILE A 308 -7.32 -21.50 10.04
CA ILE A 308 -8.04 -21.89 8.82
C ILE A 308 -7.47 -23.16 8.15
N PRO A 309 -6.15 -23.35 7.99
CA PRO A 309 -5.60 -24.56 7.38
C PRO A 309 -5.98 -25.84 8.11
N ARG A 310 -6.06 -25.80 9.45
CA ARG A 310 -6.44 -26.95 10.28
C ARG A 310 -7.88 -27.35 10.02
N ARG A 311 -8.77 -26.36 9.93
CA ARG A 311 -10.19 -26.56 9.61
C ARG A 311 -10.39 -27.12 8.21
N ILE A 312 -9.71 -26.56 7.19
CA ILE A 312 -9.74 -27.09 5.80
C ILE A 312 -9.29 -28.55 5.77
N LYS A 313 -8.20 -28.90 6.46
CA LYS A 313 -7.70 -30.29 6.54
C LYS A 313 -8.70 -31.22 7.24
N GLY A 314 -9.39 -30.73 8.27
CA GLY A 314 -10.49 -31.46 8.93
C GLY A 314 -11.61 -31.79 7.96
N GLN A 315 -12.05 -30.81 7.17
CA GLN A 315 -13.11 -31.00 6.18
C GLN A 315 -12.70 -31.93 5.03
N SER A 316 -11.48 -31.79 4.52
CA SER A 316 -10.96 -32.69 3.48
C SER A 316 -11.01 -34.16 3.92
N LYS A 317 -10.66 -34.46 5.18
CA LYS A 317 -10.80 -35.81 5.74
C LYS A 317 -12.25 -36.27 5.83
N ALA A 318 -13.15 -35.39 6.28
CA ALA A 318 -14.57 -35.72 6.42
C ALA A 318 -15.23 -36.05 5.06
N VAL A 319 -14.89 -35.29 4.01
CA VAL A 319 -15.35 -35.58 2.63
C VAL A 319 -14.84 -36.94 2.15
N CYS A 320 -13.58 -37.29 2.42
CA CYS A 320 -13.02 -38.60 2.05
C CYS A 320 -13.71 -39.78 2.77
N VAL A 321 -14.10 -39.60 4.04
CA VAL A 321 -14.75 -40.67 4.84
C VAL A 321 -16.24 -40.78 4.53
N GLY A 322 -16.92 -39.65 4.30
CA GLY A 322 -18.33 -39.63 3.89
C GLY A 322 -18.58 -40.13 2.46
N GLY A 323 -17.53 -40.21 1.63
CA GLY A 323 -17.58 -40.77 0.27
C GLY A 323 -17.44 -42.29 0.19
N THR A 324 -17.21 -43.00 1.30
CA THR A 324 -17.26 -44.47 1.32
C THR A 324 -18.73 -44.91 1.40
N PRO A 325 -19.31 -45.54 0.36
CA PRO A 325 -20.63 -46.13 0.49
C PRO A 325 -20.53 -47.23 1.56
N GLY A 326 -21.41 -47.17 2.56
CA GLY A 326 -21.60 -48.28 3.49
C GLY A 326 -21.83 -49.55 2.69
N ARG A 327 -20.96 -50.54 2.88
CA ARG A 327 -21.16 -51.91 2.44
C ARG A 327 -22.17 -52.61 3.32
#